data_AF-A0A015TZC8-F1
#
_entry.id   AF-A0A015TZC8-F1
#
_cell.length_a   1.000
_cell.length_b   1.000
_cell.length_c   1.000
_cell.angle_alpha   90.00
_cell.angle_beta   90.00
_cell.angle_gamma   90.00
#
_symmetry.space_group_name_H-M   'P 1'
#
loop_
_entity.id
_entity.type
_entity.pdbx_description
1 polymer ?
#
loop_
_entity_poly.entity_id
_entity_poly.type
_entity_poly.pdbx_seq_one_letter_code
_entity_poly.pdbx_strand_id
1 'polypeptide(L)'
;GNVITSILSDGLTENQSLKLEAELIIALGTEKNGGILKNTVSPKGNYKDLNQALNIPSGIYEKAQIGLVFLKDAISEFIEANPAGIKNSEFVKYLNLHSDNNGKQKDYLTYSILGILMRENKIEKDKTGRYKRKM
;
A
#
# COMPACT_ATOMS: atom_id res chain seq x y z
N GLY A 1 16.36 19.07 -33.67
CA GLY A 1 15.26 18.46 -34.45
C GLY A 1 14.05 18.33 -33.56
N ASN A 2 12.84 18.49 -34.09
CA ASN A 2 11.61 18.30 -33.31
C ASN A 2 11.52 16.83 -32.88
N VAL A 3 11.59 16.57 -31.58
CA VAL A 3 11.40 15.24 -31.01
C VAL A 3 9.90 15.05 -30.82
N ILE A 4 9.32 14.09 -31.55
CA ILE A 4 7.93 13.68 -31.38
C ILE A 4 7.94 12.54 -30.35
N THR A 5 7.50 12.82 -29.12
CA THR A 5 7.29 11.81 -28.09
C THR A 5 5.97 11.10 -28.31
N SER A 6 6.02 9.80 -28.58
CA SER A 6 4.83 8.94 -28.63
C SER A 6 4.44 8.52 -27.22
N ILE A 7 3.16 8.62 -26.89
CA ILE A 7 2.62 8.15 -25.61
C ILE A 7 2.54 6.62 -25.70
N LEU A 8 3.36 5.92 -24.90
CA LEU A 8 3.45 4.46 -24.90
C LEU A 8 2.44 3.80 -23.95
N SER A 9 2.04 4.51 -22.90
CA SER A 9 1.04 4.07 -21.92
C SER A 9 0.22 5.26 -21.45
N ASP A 10 -1.11 5.19 -21.54
CA ASP A 10 -2.06 6.15 -21.01
C ASP A 10 -3.06 5.48 -20.05
N GLY A 11 -3.92 6.28 -19.40
CA GLY A 11 -4.99 5.77 -18.53
C GLY A 11 -4.54 5.13 -17.21
N LEU A 12 -3.27 5.24 -16.84
CA LEU A 12 -2.76 4.72 -15.58
C LEU A 12 -3.30 5.53 -14.40
N THR A 13 -3.71 4.83 -13.35
CA THR A 13 -3.96 5.47 -12.05
C THR A 13 -2.66 6.01 -11.48
N GLU A 14 -2.74 7.06 -10.66
CA GLU A 14 -1.56 7.67 -10.01
C GLU A 14 -0.69 6.63 -9.30
N ASN A 15 -1.32 5.65 -8.65
CA ASN A 15 -0.63 4.58 -7.93
C ASN A 15 0.15 3.63 -8.87
N GLN A 16 -0.41 3.32 -10.05
CA GLN A 16 0.27 2.52 -11.07
C GLN A 16 1.46 3.28 -11.66
N SER A 17 1.31 4.58 -11.91
CA SER A 17 2.39 5.45 -12.39
C SER A 17 3.55 5.52 -11.39
N LEU A 18 3.25 5.69 -10.10
CA LEU A 18 4.25 5.69 -9.03
C LEU A 18 4.97 4.34 -8.90
N LYS A 19 4.25 3.22 -9.07
CA LYS A 19 4.85 1.88 -9.03
C LYS A 19 5.81 1.64 -10.19
N LEU A 20 5.42 2.01 -11.41
CA LEU A 20 6.29 1.92 -12.59
C LEU A 20 7.53 2.80 -12.45
N GLU A 21 7.37 4.02 -11.93
CA GLU A 21 8.50 4.91 -11.66
C GLU A 21 9.46 4.30 -10.62
N ALA A 22 8.94 3.73 -9.54
CA ALA A 22 9.76 3.07 -8.52
C ALA A 22 10.50 1.85 -9.08
N GLU A 23 9.85 1.00 -9.87
CA GLU A 23 10.48 -0.16 -10.52
C GLU A 23 11.60 0.27 -11.49
N LEU A 24 11.37 1.32 -12.29
CA LEU A 24 12.37 1.87 -13.20
C LEU A 24 13.58 2.43 -12.42
N ILE A 25 13.34 3.20 -11.36
CA ILE A 25 14.41 3.75 -10.51
C ILE A 25 15.24 2.64 -9.86
N ILE A 26 14.61 1.55 -9.41
CA ILE A 26 15.31 0.41 -8.83
C ILE A 26 16.16 -0.30 -9.88
N ALA A 27 15.61 -0.53 -11.08
CA ALA A 27 16.27 -1.30 -12.12
C ALA A 27 17.43 -0.54 -12.80
N LEU A 28 17.26 0.77 -12.99
CA LEU A 28 18.15 1.58 -13.83
C LEU A 28 18.95 2.64 -13.05
N GLY A 29 18.54 2.93 -11.81
CA GLY A 29 19.11 4.00 -10.99
C GLY A 29 18.82 5.40 -11.56
N THR A 30 18.93 6.42 -10.70
CA THR A 30 18.93 7.83 -11.14
C THR A 30 20.35 8.34 -11.35
N GLU A 31 20.54 9.41 -12.13
CA GLU A 31 21.86 10.04 -12.34
C GLU A 31 22.58 10.35 -11.00
N LYS A 32 21.81 10.74 -9.98
CA LYS A 32 22.33 11.01 -8.62
C LYS A 32 22.96 9.77 -7.96
N ASN A 33 22.46 8.58 -8.28
CA ASN A 33 22.91 7.31 -7.72
C ASN A 33 23.74 6.50 -8.74
N GLY A 34 24.23 7.13 -9.82
CA GLY A 34 25.06 6.49 -10.84
C GLY A 34 24.29 5.72 -11.92
N GLY A 35 22.97 5.88 -12.00
CA GLY A 35 22.11 5.30 -13.03
C GLY A 35 21.85 6.23 -14.21
N ILE A 36 21.00 5.79 -15.15
CA ILE A 36 20.76 6.49 -16.43
C ILE A 36 19.48 7.34 -16.45
N LEU A 37 18.66 7.26 -15.39
CA LEU A 37 17.40 7.99 -15.34
C LEU A 37 17.61 9.45 -14.91
N LYS A 38 17.07 10.36 -15.72
CA LYS A 38 17.08 11.81 -15.47
C LYS A 38 15.96 12.28 -14.55
N ASN A 39 15.10 11.38 -14.07
CA ASN A 39 14.04 11.74 -13.15
C ASN A 39 14.65 12.27 -11.84
N THR A 40 14.29 13.50 -11.50
CA THR A 40 14.70 14.20 -10.27
C THR A 40 13.86 13.78 -9.05
N VAL A 41 12.81 12.98 -9.28
CA VAL A 41 11.89 12.51 -8.25
C VAL A 41 12.52 11.29 -7.58
N SER A 42 13.25 11.52 -6.49
CA SER A 42 13.36 10.48 -5.47
C SER A 42 12.04 10.49 -4.69
N PRO A 43 11.39 9.34 -4.45
CA PRO A 43 10.30 9.28 -3.49
C PRO A 43 10.87 9.72 -2.15
N LYS A 44 10.65 10.98 -1.79
CA LYS A 44 10.95 11.48 -0.46
C LYS A 44 9.82 10.97 0.40
N GLY A 45 10.00 9.79 0.97
CA GLY A 45 9.18 9.37 2.09
C GLY A 45 9.20 10.49 3.13
N ASN A 46 8.04 10.85 3.68
CA ASN A 46 7.98 11.75 4.83
C ASN A 46 8.60 11.01 6.02
N TYR A 47 9.93 11.02 6.12
CA TYR A 47 10.64 10.51 7.27
C TYR A 47 10.42 11.52 8.40
N LYS A 48 9.51 11.22 9.35
CA LYS A 48 9.62 11.80 10.69
C LYS A 48 10.98 11.35 11.23
N ASP A 49 11.82 12.29 11.64
CA ASP A 49 13.18 12.09 12.17
C ASP A 49 13.36 10.69 12.76
N LEU A 50 13.94 9.80 11.96
CA LEU A 50 14.28 8.47 12.40
C LEU A 50 15.54 8.65 13.25
N ASN A 51 15.36 8.68 14.57
CA ASN A 51 16.46 8.56 15.52
C ASN A 51 17.40 7.45 15.02
N GLN A 52 18.63 7.82 14.67
CA GLN A 52 19.60 7.05 13.86
C GLN A 52 20.17 5.79 14.55
N ALA A 53 19.39 5.09 15.37
CA ALA A 53 19.84 3.91 16.09
C ALA A 53 19.99 2.65 15.22
N LEU A 54 19.45 2.65 13.99
CA LEU A 54 19.40 1.46 13.13
C LEU A 54 19.94 1.75 11.72
N ASN A 55 20.60 0.75 11.13
CA ASN A 55 20.94 0.76 9.70
C ASN A 55 19.68 0.44 8.89
N ILE A 56 19.26 1.37 8.03
CA ILE A 56 18.03 1.26 7.22
C ILE A 56 18.45 1.07 5.76
N PRO A 57 18.30 -0.15 5.20
CA PRO A 57 18.58 -0.37 3.79
C PRO A 57 17.72 0.53 2.89
N SER A 58 18.29 0.98 1.77
CA SER A 58 17.57 1.80 0.80
C SER A 58 16.34 1.06 0.26
N GLY A 59 15.20 1.75 0.15
CA GLY A 59 13.97 1.22 -0.46
C GLY A 59 13.07 0.35 0.44
N ILE A 60 13.46 0.04 1.69
CA ILE A 60 12.64 -0.85 2.54
C ILE A 60 11.35 -0.22 3.01
N TYR A 61 11.33 1.10 3.17
CA TYR A 61 10.13 1.84 3.58
C TYR A 61 9.08 1.78 2.46
N GLU A 62 9.49 2.12 1.24
CA GLU A 62 8.66 2.11 0.05
C GLU A 62 8.12 0.70 -0.20
N LYS A 63 8.98 -0.33 -0.08
CA LYS A 63 8.58 -1.73 -0.16
C LYS A 63 7.49 -2.08 0.87
N ALA A 64 7.64 -1.64 2.12
CA ALA A 64 6.65 -1.87 3.16
C ALA A 64 5.33 -1.13 2.87
N GLN A 65 5.39 0.11 2.40
CA GLN A 65 4.19 0.88 2.05
C GLN A 65 3.44 0.27 0.85
N ILE A 66 4.15 -0.20 -0.17
CA ILE A 66 3.55 -0.91 -1.32
C ILE A 66 2.82 -2.17 -0.86
N GLY A 67 3.43 -2.97 0.02
CA GLY A 67 2.79 -4.14 0.60
C GLY A 67 1.52 -3.79 1.38
N LEU A 68 1.57 -2.71 2.18
CA LEU A 68 0.40 -2.22 2.91
C LEU A 68 -0.73 -1.75 1.99
N VAL A 69 -0.40 -1.11 0.88
CA VAL A 69 -1.38 -0.71 -0.15
C VAL A 69 -2.11 -1.92 -0.71
N PHE A 70 -1.39 -2.97 -1.13
CA PHE A 70 -2.04 -4.19 -1.65
C PHE A 70 -2.99 -4.85 -0.65
N LEU A 71 -2.60 -4.88 0.63
CA LEU A 71 -3.45 -5.42 1.69
C LEU A 71 -4.72 -4.59 1.91
N LYS A 72 -4.59 -3.26 1.86
CA LYS A 72 -5.72 -2.34 1.99
C LYS A 72 -6.69 -2.44 0.81
N ASP A 73 -6.16 -2.55 -0.40
CA ASP A 73 -6.95 -2.63 -1.63
C ASP A 73 -7.72 -3.95 -1.66
N ALA A 74 -7.07 -5.08 -1.37
CA ALA A 74 -7.74 -6.39 -1.29
C ALA A 74 -8.90 -6.40 -0.28
N ILE A 75 -8.73 -5.76 0.91
CA ILE A 75 -9.81 -5.63 1.89
C ILE A 75 -10.94 -4.72 1.37
N SER A 76 -10.59 -3.60 0.73
CA SER A 76 -11.57 -2.62 0.23
C SER A 76 -12.41 -3.22 -0.91
N GLU A 77 -11.77 -3.87 -1.88
CA GLU A 77 -12.42 -4.59 -2.98
C GLU A 77 -13.33 -5.69 -2.45
N PHE A 78 -12.89 -6.43 -1.42
CA PHE A 78 -13.72 -7.46 -0.81
C PHE A 78 -14.97 -6.85 -0.17
N ILE A 79 -14.84 -5.73 0.56
CA ILE A 79 -15.98 -4.99 1.14
C ILE A 79 -16.92 -4.48 0.05
N GLU A 80 -16.39 -3.91 -1.04
CA GLU A 80 -17.19 -3.39 -2.16
C GLU A 80 -18.02 -4.48 -2.83
N ALA A 81 -17.43 -5.67 -3.00
CA ALA A 81 -18.14 -6.83 -3.52
C ALA A 81 -19.25 -7.35 -2.57
N ASN A 82 -19.30 -6.88 -1.32
CA ASN A 82 -20.23 -7.36 -0.29
C ASN A 82 -20.97 -6.20 0.41
N PRO A 83 -22.03 -5.63 -0.19
CA PRO A 83 -22.78 -4.49 0.36
C PRO A 83 -23.38 -4.72 1.77
N ALA A 84 -23.65 -5.98 2.12
CA ALA A 84 -24.10 -6.37 3.46
C ALA A 84 -23.01 -6.23 4.54
N GLY A 85 -21.77 -5.92 4.15
CA GLY A 85 -20.59 -5.84 5.01
C GLY A 85 -19.94 -7.19 5.29
N ILE A 86 -18.80 -7.16 5.96
CA ILE A 86 -17.95 -8.33 6.20
C ILE A 86 -17.51 -8.36 7.67
N LYS A 87 -17.57 -9.51 8.32
CA LYS A 87 -17.04 -9.73 9.67
C LYS A 87 -15.53 -9.95 9.63
N ASN A 88 -14.85 -9.62 10.72
CA ASN A 88 -13.40 -9.85 10.87
C ASN A 88 -12.96 -11.28 10.49
N SER A 89 -13.68 -12.30 10.98
CA SER A 89 -13.39 -13.71 10.71
C SER A 89 -13.52 -14.09 9.24
N GLU A 90 -14.31 -13.36 8.45
CA GLU A 90 -14.47 -13.59 7.01
C GLU A 90 -13.25 -13.07 6.25
N PHE A 91 -12.67 -11.93 6.62
CA PHE A 91 -11.38 -11.49 6.06
C PHE A 91 -10.26 -12.49 6.34
N VAL A 92 -10.16 -12.96 7.60
CA VAL A 92 -9.15 -13.95 8.00
C VAL A 92 -9.30 -15.23 7.18
N LYS A 93 -10.54 -15.72 7.03
CA LYS A 93 -10.82 -16.96 6.29
C LYS A 93 -10.58 -16.82 4.78
N TYR A 94 -11.12 -15.78 4.14
CA TYR A 94 -11.16 -15.69 2.68
C TYR A 94 -9.93 -15.01 2.08
N LEU A 95 -9.27 -14.11 2.81
CA LEU A 95 -8.04 -13.44 2.36
C LEU A 95 -6.77 -14.00 3.02
N ASN A 96 -6.92 -14.99 3.90
CA ASN A 96 -5.82 -15.61 4.64
C ASN A 96 -4.99 -14.61 5.46
N LEU A 97 -5.60 -13.52 5.94
CA LEU A 97 -4.94 -12.46 6.72
C LEU A 97 -4.93 -12.76 8.22
N HIS A 98 -4.54 -13.99 8.57
CA HIS A 98 -4.34 -14.39 9.96
C HIS A 98 -3.03 -13.83 10.54
N SER A 99 -2.91 -13.88 11.85
CA SER A 99 -1.71 -13.60 12.62
C SER A 99 -1.31 -14.87 13.35
N ASP A 100 -0.08 -15.32 13.11
CA ASP A 100 0.57 -16.41 13.85
C ASP A 100 1.35 -15.90 15.07
N ASN A 101 0.97 -14.73 15.60
CA ASN A 101 1.58 -14.24 16.81
C ASN A 101 1.32 -15.21 17.98
N ASN A 102 2.30 -15.43 18.85
CA ASN A 102 2.22 -16.35 20.01
C ASN A 102 1.23 -15.90 21.11
N GLY A 103 0.41 -14.88 20.84
CA GLY A 103 -0.66 -14.42 21.73
C GLY A 103 -1.96 -15.21 21.57
N LYS A 104 -2.99 -14.84 22.34
CA LYS A 104 -4.29 -15.51 22.31
C LYS A 104 -5.15 -15.14 21.08
N GLN A 105 -4.88 -14.01 20.43
CA GLN A 105 -5.69 -13.51 19.31
C GLN A 105 -4.96 -13.76 17.99
N LYS A 106 -5.65 -14.41 17.05
CA LYS A 106 -5.08 -14.82 15.75
C LYS A 106 -5.38 -13.85 14.60
N ASP A 107 -5.99 -12.70 14.91
CA ASP A 107 -6.55 -11.81 13.90
C ASP A 107 -5.87 -10.43 13.88
N TYR A 108 -4.72 -10.27 14.56
CA TYR A 108 -4.07 -8.97 14.74
C TYR A 108 -3.75 -8.25 13.43
N LEU A 109 -3.34 -8.99 12.40
CA LEU A 109 -3.03 -8.42 11.09
C LEU A 109 -4.28 -7.77 10.47
N THR A 110 -5.38 -8.53 10.40
CA THR A 110 -6.65 -8.03 9.88
C THR A 110 -7.15 -6.83 10.69
N TYR A 111 -7.15 -6.90 12.02
CA TYR A 111 -7.57 -5.77 12.87
C TYR A 111 -6.75 -4.51 12.63
N SER A 112 -5.44 -4.66 12.41
CA SER A 112 -4.54 -3.52 12.19
C SER A 112 -4.86 -2.82 10.87
N ILE A 113 -5.08 -3.56 9.79
CA ILE A 113 -5.39 -2.99 8.47
C ILE A 113 -6.79 -2.35 8.48
N LEU A 114 -7.78 -3.00 9.09
CA LEU A 114 -9.13 -2.43 9.26
C LEU A 114 -9.08 -1.12 10.07
N GLY A 115 -8.28 -1.08 11.15
CA GLY A 115 -8.07 0.14 11.94
C GLY A 115 -7.46 1.27 11.11
N ILE A 116 -6.50 0.98 10.22
CA ILE A 116 -5.94 1.96 9.29
C ILE A 116 -7.02 2.51 8.36
N LEU A 117 -7.82 1.64 7.73
CA LEU A 117 -8.88 2.05 6.80
C LEU A 117 -9.99 2.85 7.50
N MET A 118 -10.33 2.52 8.74
CA MET A 118 -11.27 3.31 9.55
C MET A 118 -10.70 4.68 9.89
N ARG A 119 -9.43 4.76 10.29
CA ARG A 119 -8.74 6.04 10.55
C ARG A 119 -8.66 6.92 9.30
N GLU A 120 -8.54 6.31 8.13
CA GLU A 120 -8.59 6.99 6.83
C GLU A 120 -10.02 7.31 6.36
N ASN A 121 -11.04 7.06 7.17
CA ASN A 121 -12.46 7.24 6.83
C ASN A 121 -12.94 6.48 5.58
N LYS A 122 -12.25 5.40 5.17
CA LYS A 122 -12.67 4.59 4.01
C LYS A 122 -13.76 3.58 4.36
N ILE A 123 -13.74 3.08 5.58
CA ILE A 123 -14.69 2.07 6.06
C ILE A 123 -15.23 2.44 7.44
N GLU A 124 -16.36 1.85 7.79
CA GLU A 124 -16.94 1.91 9.12
C GLU A 124 -17.38 0.52 9.59
N LYS A 125 -17.51 0.38 10.91
CA LYS A 125 -18.00 -0.84 11.54
C LYS A 125 -19.41 -0.60 12.05
N ASP A 126 -20.37 -1.40 11.58
CA ASP A 126 -21.74 -1.30 12.02
C ASP A 126 -21.97 -1.94 13.40
N LYS A 127 -23.19 -1.76 13.93
CA LYS A 127 -23.59 -2.29 15.25
C LYS A 127 -23.56 -3.82 15.34
N THR A 128 -23.59 -4.52 14.20
CA THR A 128 -23.50 -5.99 14.13
C THR A 128 -22.05 -6.48 14.06
N GLY A 129 -21.10 -5.54 14.03
CA GLY A 129 -19.68 -5.80 13.95
C GLY A 129 -19.18 -6.08 12.54
N ARG A 130 -19.96 -5.74 11.51
CA ARG A 130 -19.58 -5.88 10.10
C ARG A 130 -18.95 -4.58 9.60
N TYR A 131 -17.91 -4.71 8.79
CA TYR A 131 -17.21 -3.60 8.15
C TYR A 131 -17.84 -3.34 6.78
N LYS A 132 -18.09 -2.05 6.50
CA LYS A 132 -18.71 -1.56 5.25
C LYS A 132 -17.95 -0.35 4.73
N ARG A 133 -18.09 -0.08 3.43
CA ARG A 133 -17.60 1.17 2.86
C ARG A 133 -18.36 2.34 3.47
N LYS A 134 -17.62 3.36 3.90
CA LYS A 134 -18.21 4.59 4.43
C LYS A 134 -18.71 5.42 3.24
N MET A 135 -19.98 5.85 3.30
CA MET A 135 -20.59 6.72 2.29
C MET A 135 -20.14 8.17 2.47
#